data_AF-A0A7Z0C474-F1
#
_entry.id   AF-A0A7Z0C474-F1
#
_cell.length_a   1.000
_cell.length_b   1.000
_cell.length_c   1.000
_cell.angle_alpha   90.00
_cell.angle_beta   90.00
_cell.angle_gamma   90.00
#
_symmetry.space_group_name_H-M   'P 1'
#
loop_
_entity.id
_entity.type
_entity.pdbx_description
1 polymer ?
#
loop_
_entity_poly.entity_id
_entity_poly.type
_entity_poly.pdbx_seq_one_letter_code
_entity_poly.pdbx_strand_id
1 'polypeptide(L)'
;MLMHGIMSSIAEFYSRNLANKVTKGLVQKASLGGTVTRAPLGYKNVHVTDDLGRINRTVEIDTERSTHITWAFYRYAEGDCSLSILLDQLTDRGLITRATPKWPSKPLSITALHKVLKNPYYKGEIHYRGVIYPGAHEPLVDPQTWQQVQDPAGPRPAGRQQQRCGLPATEPALPARQPLLRRLWLPADGHLCQEPLGHHLYLPDVLRTQAQDHALPAAGHAGRGRRGAY
;
A
#
# COMPACT_ATOMS: atom_id res chain seq x y z
N MET A 1 -19.60 -41.42 21.65
CA MET A 1 -20.36 -40.15 21.52
C MET A 1 -19.71 -38.98 22.28
N LEU A 2 -19.26 -39.14 23.54
CA LEU A 2 -18.69 -38.03 24.34
C LEU A 2 -17.39 -37.41 23.78
N MET A 3 -16.44 -38.25 23.34
CA MET A 3 -15.14 -37.78 22.83
C MET A 3 -15.28 -36.88 21.59
N HIS A 4 -16.24 -37.18 20.71
CA HIS A 4 -16.48 -36.38 19.51
C HIS A 4 -16.95 -34.97 19.87
N GLY A 5 -17.87 -34.81 20.84
CA GLY A 5 -18.34 -33.50 21.31
C GLY A 5 -17.22 -32.65 21.94
N ILE A 6 -16.33 -33.28 22.73
CA ILE A 6 -15.17 -32.60 23.30
C ILE A 6 -14.21 -32.14 22.19
N MET A 7 -13.91 -33.00 21.22
CA MET A 7 -13.05 -32.64 20.09
C MET A 7 -13.66 -31.53 19.23
N SER A 8 -14.98 -31.55 18.99
CA SER A 8 -15.70 -30.46 18.31
C SER A 8 -15.57 -29.14 19.08
N SER A 9 -15.74 -29.15 20.41
CA SER A 9 -15.63 -27.94 21.22
C SER A 9 -14.21 -27.34 21.21
N ILE A 10 -13.20 -28.20 21.26
CA ILE A 10 -11.78 -27.79 21.21
C ILE A 10 -11.46 -27.21 19.83
N ALA A 11 -11.90 -27.87 18.75
CA ALA A 11 -11.70 -27.40 17.38
C ALA A 11 -12.37 -26.04 17.13
N GLU A 12 -13.58 -25.85 17.67
CA GLU A 12 -14.29 -24.57 17.60
C GLU A 12 -13.54 -23.48 18.37
N PHE A 13 -13.06 -23.77 19.57
CA PHE A 13 -12.27 -22.84 20.37
C PHE A 13 -10.99 -22.41 19.64
N TYR A 14 -10.24 -23.36 19.06
CA TYR A 14 -9.05 -23.05 18.26
C TYR A 14 -9.37 -22.19 17.05
N SER A 15 -10.45 -22.50 16.33
CA SER A 15 -10.89 -21.72 15.17
C SER A 15 -11.24 -20.28 15.55
N ARG A 16 -11.99 -20.08 16.63
CA ARG A 16 -12.33 -18.75 17.16
C ARG A 16 -11.10 -17.99 17.63
N ASN A 17 -10.19 -18.66 18.35
CA ASN A 17 -8.96 -18.02 18.83
C ASN A 17 -8.06 -17.59 17.65
N LEU A 18 -7.92 -18.42 16.63
CA LEU A 18 -7.16 -18.08 15.43
C LEU A 18 -7.79 -16.88 14.70
N ALA A 19 -9.12 -16.88 14.52
CA ALA A 19 -9.83 -15.76 13.90
C ALA A 19 -9.60 -14.44 14.67
N ASN A 20 -9.61 -14.50 16.01
CA ASN A 20 -9.32 -13.35 16.85
C ASN A 20 -7.88 -12.86 16.69
N LYS A 21 -6.89 -13.76 16.63
CA LYS A 21 -5.49 -13.40 16.42
C LYS A 21 -5.26 -12.75 15.05
N VAL A 22 -5.82 -13.32 13.98
CA VAL A 22 -5.75 -12.74 12.64
C VAL A 22 -6.36 -11.34 12.65
N THR A 23 -7.57 -11.20 13.22
CA THR A 23 -8.25 -9.91 13.32
C THR A 23 -7.42 -8.88 14.06
N LYS A 24 -6.81 -9.24 15.19
CA LYS A 24 -5.91 -8.35 15.95
C LYS A 24 -4.71 -7.92 15.09
N GLY A 25 -4.07 -8.86 14.39
CA GLY A 25 -2.96 -8.56 13.49
C GLY A 25 -3.36 -7.63 12.34
N LEU A 26 -4.55 -7.81 11.76
CA LEU A 26 -5.05 -6.95 10.70
C LEU A 26 -5.40 -5.54 11.21
N VAL A 27 -6.01 -5.43 12.41
CA VAL A 27 -6.27 -4.14 13.06
C VAL A 27 -4.97 -3.43 13.37
N GLN A 28 -3.98 -4.13 13.93
CA GLN A 28 -2.66 -3.57 14.21
C GLN A 28 -1.99 -3.08 12.93
N LYS A 29 -2.06 -3.87 11.84
CA LYS A 29 -1.55 -3.46 10.54
C LYS A 29 -2.21 -2.17 10.03
N ALA A 30 -3.54 -2.07 10.11
CA ALA A 30 -4.27 -0.87 9.72
C ALA A 30 -3.93 0.33 10.61
N SER A 31 -3.77 0.10 11.92
CA SER A 31 -3.42 1.14 12.90
C SER A 31 -2.03 1.74 12.65
N LEU A 32 -1.09 0.94 12.14
CA LEU A 32 0.24 1.39 11.70
C LEU A 32 0.21 2.03 10.29
N GLY A 33 -0.97 2.28 9.72
CA GLY A 33 -1.13 2.85 8.37
C GLY A 33 -0.84 1.86 7.23
N GLY A 34 -0.72 0.56 7.54
CA GLY A 34 -0.51 -0.48 6.54
C GLY A 34 -1.78 -0.83 5.78
N THR A 35 -1.65 -1.07 4.47
CA THR A 35 -2.80 -1.48 3.64
C THR A 35 -3.13 -2.97 3.88
N VAL A 36 -4.34 -3.24 4.37
CA VAL A 36 -4.80 -4.61 4.67
C VAL A 36 -5.10 -5.41 3.41
N THR A 37 -5.81 -4.79 2.47
CA THR A 37 -6.21 -5.41 1.21
C THR A 37 -5.20 -5.15 0.09
N ARG A 38 -5.53 -5.55 -1.13
CA ARG A 38 -4.78 -5.12 -2.31
C ARG A 38 -4.91 -3.60 -2.48
N ALA A 39 -3.83 -2.93 -2.86
CA ALA A 39 -3.85 -1.50 -3.11
C ALA A 39 -4.77 -1.14 -4.31
N PRO A 40 -5.42 0.04 -4.28
CA PRO A 40 -6.21 0.56 -5.39
C PRO A 40 -5.39 0.83 -6.67
N LEU A 41 -6.08 1.14 -7.77
CA LEU A 41 -5.44 1.52 -9.03
C LEU A 41 -4.57 2.78 -8.81
N GLY A 42 -3.41 2.86 -9.45
CA GLY A 42 -2.43 3.93 -9.22
C GLY A 42 -1.36 3.59 -8.19
N TYR A 43 -1.52 2.46 -7.49
CA TYR A 43 -0.58 1.98 -6.49
C TYR A 43 -0.16 0.52 -6.77
N LYS A 44 1.06 0.17 -6.37
CA LYS A 44 1.62 -1.18 -6.44
C LYS A 44 2.05 -1.66 -5.05
N ASN A 45 1.73 -2.92 -4.75
CA ASN A 45 2.25 -3.56 -3.55
C ASN A 45 3.68 -4.02 -3.83
N VAL A 46 4.63 -3.57 -3.01
CA VAL A 46 6.04 -3.91 -3.11
C VAL A 46 6.54 -4.53 -1.81
N HIS A 47 7.61 -5.30 -1.90
CA HIS A 47 8.33 -5.83 -0.76
C HIS A 47 9.64 -5.06 -0.67
N VAL A 48 9.78 -4.25 0.38
CA VAL A 48 10.99 -3.49 0.66
C VAL A 48 11.77 -4.24 1.72
N THR A 49 13.01 -4.61 1.42
CA THR A 49 13.92 -5.20 2.41
C THR A 49 14.63 -4.07 3.13
N ASP A 50 14.48 -4.05 4.45
CA ASP A 50 15.17 -3.11 5.34
C ASP A 50 16.63 -3.53 5.55
N ASP A 51 17.47 -2.62 6.05
CA ASP A 51 18.92 -2.84 6.27
C ASP A 51 19.21 -4.00 7.23
N LEU A 52 18.22 -4.34 8.07
CA LEU A 52 18.23 -5.45 9.02
C LEU A 52 17.73 -6.78 8.41
N GLY A 53 17.57 -6.86 7.08
CA GLY A 53 17.10 -8.05 6.37
C GLY A 53 15.60 -8.37 6.56
N ARG A 54 14.82 -7.42 7.10
CA ARG A 54 13.37 -7.59 7.33
C ARG A 54 12.59 -7.21 6.07
N ILE A 55 11.64 -8.04 5.67
CA ILE A 55 10.79 -7.78 4.50
C ILE A 55 9.54 -7.02 4.94
N ASN A 56 9.51 -5.72 4.65
CA ASN A 56 8.36 -4.85 4.86
C ASN A 56 7.46 -4.85 3.62
N ARG A 57 6.16 -5.09 3.84
CA ARG A 57 5.15 -5.06 2.77
C ARG A 57 4.53 -3.67 2.71
N THR A 58 5.04 -2.86 1.80
CA THR A 58 4.65 -1.45 1.63
C THR A 58 3.94 -1.23 0.30
N VAL A 59 3.25 -0.10 0.19
CA VAL A 59 2.59 0.34 -1.04
C VAL A 59 3.38 1.49 -1.62
N GLU A 60 3.75 1.36 -2.89
CA GLU A 60 4.41 2.42 -3.66
C GLU A 60 3.46 2.95 -4.75
N ILE A 61 3.72 4.17 -5.20
CA ILE A 61 3.02 4.76 -6.34
C ILE A 61 3.45 4.06 -7.64
N ASP A 62 2.47 3.78 -8.49
CA ASP A 62 2.69 3.34 -9.88
C ASP A 62 2.66 4.57 -10.79
N THR A 63 3.82 5.05 -11.25
CA THR A 63 3.96 6.31 -11.98
C THR A 63 3.13 6.37 -13.27
N GLU A 64 2.97 5.25 -13.98
CA GLU A 64 2.20 5.20 -15.24
C GLU A 64 0.72 5.48 -14.96
N ARG A 65 0.14 4.77 -13.99
CA ARG A 65 -1.30 4.83 -13.73
C ARG A 65 -1.69 5.99 -12.82
N SER A 66 -0.83 6.36 -11.88
CA SER A 66 -1.07 7.45 -10.93
C SER A 66 -1.27 8.78 -11.63
N THR A 67 -0.44 9.10 -12.64
CA THR A 67 -0.53 10.33 -13.42
C THR A 67 -1.93 10.51 -14.02
N HIS A 68 -2.49 9.45 -14.60
CA HIS A 68 -3.85 9.48 -15.17
C HIS A 68 -4.94 9.64 -14.11
N ILE A 69 -4.78 9.00 -12.94
CA ILE A 69 -5.75 9.12 -11.85
C ILE A 69 -5.72 10.52 -11.26
N THR A 70 -4.55 11.06 -10.96
CA THR A 70 -4.38 12.42 -10.47
C THR A 70 -4.98 13.44 -11.45
N TRP A 71 -4.71 13.28 -12.75
CA TRP A 71 -5.35 14.08 -13.79
C TRP A 71 -6.88 13.97 -13.76
N ALA A 72 -7.43 12.77 -13.59
CA ALA A 72 -8.87 12.57 -13.52
C ALA A 72 -9.53 13.31 -12.35
N PHE A 73 -8.88 13.31 -11.17
CA PHE A 73 -9.38 14.02 -10.00
C PHE A 73 -9.41 15.53 -10.21
N TYR A 74 -8.33 16.12 -10.73
CA TYR A 74 -8.30 17.56 -11.01
C TYR A 74 -9.33 17.97 -12.06
N ARG A 75 -9.45 17.21 -13.15
CA ARG A 75 -10.43 17.48 -14.21
C ARG A 75 -11.87 17.33 -13.76
N TYR A 76 -12.13 16.41 -12.83
CA TYR A 76 -13.47 16.29 -12.26
C TYR A 76 -13.76 17.39 -11.25
N ALA A 77 -12.76 17.83 -10.48
CA ALA A 77 -12.87 18.94 -9.54
C ALA A 77 -13.17 20.29 -10.23
N GLU A 78 -12.68 20.49 -11.46
CA GLU A 78 -13.03 21.64 -12.31
C GLU A 78 -14.55 21.72 -12.60
N GLY A 79 -15.27 20.59 -12.56
CA GLY A 79 -16.73 20.54 -12.65
C GLY A 79 -17.32 20.53 -14.06
N ASP A 80 -16.50 20.70 -15.09
CA ASP A 80 -16.96 20.82 -16.49
C ASP A 80 -17.23 19.47 -17.18
N CYS A 81 -16.99 18.34 -16.52
CA CYS A 81 -17.03 17.02 -17.17
C CYS A 81 -17.97 16.00 -16.51
N SER A 82 -18.76 15.32 -17.35
CA SER A 82 -19.51 14.13 -16.95
C SER A 82 -18.60 12.91 -16.80
N LEU A 83 -19.01 11.93 -15.99
CA LEU A 83 -18.24 10.69 -15.77
C LEU A 83 -17.99 9.90 -17.06
N SER A 84 -18.92 9.94 -18.03
CA SER A 84 -18.75 9.25 -19.31
C SER A 84 -17.64 9.91 -20.13
N ILE A 85 -17.66 11.24 -20.24
CA ILE A 85 -16.64 11.98 -21.00
C ILE A 85 -15.27 11.84 -20.34
N LEU A 86 -15.22 11.87 -19.01
CA LEU A 86 -13.98 11.63 -18.26
C LEU A 86 -13.42 10.23 -18.54
N LEU A 87 -14.29 9.22 -18.63
CA LEU A 87 -13.86 7.86 -18.95
C LEU A 87 -13.31 7.75 -20.38
N ASP A 88 -13.96 8.36 -21.35
CA ASP A 88 -13.50 8.36 -22.74
C ASP A 88 -12.11 9.01 -22.82
N GLN A 89 -11.95 10.18 -22.19
CA GLN A 89 -10.66 10.89 -22.13
C GLN A 89 -9.56 10.11 -21.38
N LEU A 90 -9.92 9.25 -20.42
CA LEU A 90 -8.98 8.36 -19.74
C LEU A 90 -8.62 7.14 -20.59
N THR A 91 -9.58 6.65 -21.37
CA THR A 91 -9.37 5.53 -22.29
C THR A 91 -8.46 5.97 -23.44
N ASP A 92 -8.66 7.18 -23.97
CA ASP A 92 -7.78 7.80 -24.98
C ASP A 92 -6.36 8.01 -24.46
N ARG A 93 -6.20 8.32 -23.17
CA ARG A 93 -4.90 8.41 -22.49
C ARG A 93 -4.25 7.06 -22.21
N GLY A 94 -4.96 5.95 -22.45
CA GLY A 94 -4.43 4.60 -22.26
C GLY A 94 -4.54 4.07 -20.83
N LEU A 95 -5.42 4.61 -19.98
CA LEU A 95 -5.60 4.08 -18.63
C LEU A 95 -6.22 2.68 -18.68
N ILE A 96 -5.39 1.69 -18.36
CA ILE A 96 -5.79 0.28 -18.28
C ILE A 96 -5.77 -0.25 -16.84
N THR A 97 -6.74 -1.11 -16.56
CA THR A 97 -6.74 -1.93 -15.34
C THR A 97 -5.51 -2.84 -15.29
N ARG A 98 -5.11 -3.19 -14.06
CA ARG A 98 -3.98 -4.10 -13.85
C ARG A 98 -4.35 -5.52 -14.30
N ALA A 99 -3.57 -6.09 -15.23
CA ALA A 99 -3.63 -7.51 -15.56
C ALA A 99 -3.37 -8.37 -14.31
N THR A 100 -4.17 -9.42 -14.17
CA THR A 100 -3.95 -10.52 -13.23
C THR A 100 -3.98 -11.83 -14.01
N PRO A 101 -3.37 -12.92 -13.50
CA PRO A 101 -3.38 -14.20 -14.21
C PRO A 101 -4.78 -14.68 -14.64
N LYS A 102 -5.81 -14.30 -13.87
CA LYS A 102 -7.21 -14.64 -14.15
C LYS A 102 -7.94 -13.63 -15.04
N TRP A 103 -7.49 -12.38 -15.08
CA TRP A 103 -8.20 -11.28 -15.76
C TRP A 103 -7.22 -10.39 -16.54
N PRO A 104 -7.35 -10.29 -17.88
CA PRO A 104 -6.48 -9.44 -18.69
C PRO A 104 -6.71 -7.96 -18.39
N SER A 105 -5.73 -7.12 -18.75
CA SER A 105 -5.87 -5.67 -18.71
C SER A 105 -7.01 -5.22 -19.62
N LYS A 106 -7.95 -4.45 -19.08
CA LYS A 106 -9.08 -3.85 -19.81
C LYS A 106 -9.18 -2.35 -19.50
N PRO A 107 -9.80 -1.55 -20.38
CA PRO A 107 -10.23 -0.19 -20.04
C PRO A 107 -11.10 -0.17 -18.79
N LEU A 108 -11.10 0.97 -18.10
CA LEU A 108 -11.92 1.16 -16.91
C LEU A 108 -13.42 1.20 -17.30
N SER A 109 -14.31 0.81 -16.39
CA SER A 109 -15.76 1.03 -16.56
C SER A 109 -16.21 2.26 -15.79
N ILE A 110 -17.35 2.85 -16.17
CA ILE A 110 -17.92 4.03 -15.48
C ILE A 110 -18.10 3.74 -13.98
N THR A 111 -18.62 2.56 -13.64
CA THR A 111 -18.81 2.14 -12.24
C THR A 111 -17.49 2.02 -11.49
N ALA A 112 -16.42 1.55 -12.15
CA ALA A 112 -15.10 1.47 -11.55
C ALA A 112 -14.49 2.86 -11.35
N LEU A 113 -14.65 3.78 -12.31
CA LEU A 113 -14.22 5.17 -12.19
C LEU A 113 -14.91 5.88 -11.02
N HIS A 114 -16.23 5.72 -10.91
CA HIS A 114 -16.99 6.27 -9.79
C HIS A 114 -16.50 5.74 -8.42
N LYS A 115 -16.16 4.44 -8.34
CA LYS A 115 -15.56 3.85 -7.14
C LYS A 115 -14.17 4.43 -6.83
N VAL A 116 -13.37 4.71 -7.85
CA VAL A 116 -12.05 5.35 -7.71
C VAL A 116 -12.21 6.75 -7.12
N LEU A 117 -13.07 7.58 -7.71
CA LEU A 117 -13.29 8.96 -7.26
C LEU A 117 -13.81 9.05 -5.82
N LYS A 118 -14.64 8.10 -5.38
CA LYS A 118 -15.18 8.05 -4.01
C LYS A 118 -14.21 7.48 -2.97
N ASN A 119 -13.08 6.90 -3.39
CA ASN A 119 -12.21 6.19 -2.46
C ASN A 119 -11.31 7.17 -1.66
N PRO A 120 -11.41 7.22 -0.32
CA PRO A 120 -10.58 8.10 0.51
C PRO A 120 -9.11 7.66 0.58
N TYR A 121 -8.78 6.49 0.04
CA TYR A 121 -7.38 6.05 -0.08
C TYR A 121 -6.51 7.05 -0.85
N TYR A 122 -7.07 7.73 -1.86
CA TYR A 122 -6.31 8.68 -2.69
C TYR A 122 -5.89 9.96 -1.95
N LYS A 123 -6.59 10.32 -0.86
CA LYS A 123 -6.20 11.42 0.05
C LYS A 123 -5.35 10.96 1.24
N GLY A 124 -4.97 9.68 1.31
CA GLY A 124 -4.10 9.15 2.37
C GLY A 124 -4.83 8.48 3.53
N GLU A 125 -6.14 8.23 3.46
CA GLU A 125 -6.90 7.59 4.54
C GLU A 125 -7.22 6.12 4.23
N ILE A 126 -7.14 5.27 5.26
CA ILE A 126 -7.47 3.84 5.15
C ILE A 126 -8.69 3.53 6.02
N HIS A 127 -9.73 2.96 5.40
CA HIS A 127 -10.90 2.46 6.12
C HIS A 127 -10.76 0.98 6.43
N TYR A 128 -10.82 0.63 7.72
CA TYR A 128 -10.84 -0.77 8.15
C TYR A 128 -11.83 -0.98 9.30
N ARG A 129 -12.79 -1.89 9.09
CA ARG A 129 -13.88 -2.24 10.04
C ARG A 129 -14.64 -1.03 10.61
N GLY A 130 -14.91 -0.03 9.75
CA GLY A 130 -15.65 1.18 10.14
C GLY A 130 -14.81 2.24 10.87
N VAL A 131 -13.51 1.99 11.07
CA VAL A 131 -12.56 2.96 11.64
C VAL A 131 -11.69 3.53 10.53
N ILE A 132 -11.40 4.83 10.61
CA ILE A 132 -10.52 5.56 9.71
C ILE A 132 -9.13 5.62 10.35
N TYR A 133 -8.11 5.23 9.59
CA TYR A 133 -6.71 5.29 10.00
C TYR A 133 -5.90 6.16 9.01
N PRO A 134 -4.89 6.91 9.48
CA PRO A 134 -3.95 7.57 8.58
C PRO A 134 -3.11 6.49 7.86
N GLY A 135 -3.06 6.56 6.53
CA GLY A 135 -2.26 5.65 5.72
C GLY A 135 -0.79 6.03 5.72
N ALA A 136 0.09 5.03 5.69
CA ALA A 136 1.53 5.22 5.53
C ALA A 136 1.95 5.37 4.06
N HIS A 137 1.00 5.29 3.12
CA HIS A 137 1.24 5.46 1.69
C HIS A 137 1.20 6.92 1.29
N GLU A 138 1.88 7.25 0.20
CA GLU A 138 1.88 8.62 -0.34
C GLU A 138 0.52 8.96 -0.99
N PRO A 139 -0.14 10.06 -0.60
CA PRO A 139 -1.41 10.47 -1.19
C PRO A 139 -1.20 11.00 -2.61
N LEU A 140 -2.09 10.61 -3.54
CA LEU A 140 -2.03 11.07 -4.94
C LEU A 140 -2.77 12.39 -5.18
N VAL A 141 -3.67 12.77 -4.27
CA VAL A 141 -4.57 13.90 -4.40
C VAL A 141 -4.65 14.63 -3.05
N ASP A 142 -4.67 15.95 -3.11
CA ASP A 142 -4.86 16.79 -1.92
C ASP A 142 -6.26 16.57 -1.29
N PRO A 143 -6.39 16.58 0.05
CA PRO A 143 -7.69 16.44 0.71
C PRO A 143 -8.74 17.45 0.24
N GLN A 144 -8.35 18.68 -0.13
CA GLN A 144 -9.26 19.71 -0.63
C GLN A 144 -9.83 19.33 -1.99
N THR A 145 -8.98 18.92 -2.94
CA THR A 145 -9.41 18.46 -4.27
C THR A 145 -10.32 17.24 -4.16
N TRP A 146 -10.01 16.31 -3.26
CA TRP A 146 -10.86 15.14 -3.02
C TRP A 146 -12.24 15.56 -2.47
N GLN A 147 -12.27 16.50 -1.54
CA GLN A 147 -13.52 17.00 -0.96
C GLN A 147 -14.39 17.71 -2.01
N GLN A 148 -13.79 18.51 -2.90
CA GLN A 148 -14.50 19.17 -4.01
C GLN A 148 -15.18 18.14 -4.93
N VAL A 149 -14.51 17.02 -5.22
CA VAL A 149 -15.05 15.92 -6.03
C VAL A 149 -16.23 15.22 -5.35
N GLN A 150 -16.27 15.18 -4.02
CA GLN A 150 -17.39 14.58 -3.27
C GLN A 150 -18.57 15.52 -3.10
N ASP A 151 -18.38 16.84 -3.21
CA ASP A 151 -19.42 17.81 -2.90
C ASP A 151 -20.58 17.69 -3.91
N PRO A 152 -21.80 17.27 -3.47
CA PRO A 152 -22.95 17.16 -4.35
C PRO A 152 -23.40 18.52 -4.91
N ALA A 153 -22.97 19.63 -4.31
CA ALA A 153 -23.23 21.01 -4.75
C ALA A 153 -22.12 21.57 -5.66
N GLY A 154 -21.11 20.77 -6.03
CA GLY A 154 -20.14 21.15 -7.06
C GLY A 154 -20.84 21.61 -8.34
N PRO A 155 -20.21 22.49 -9.15
CA PRO A 155 -20.88 23.29 -10.18
C PRO A 155 -21.50 22.38 -11.25
N ARG A 156 -22.74 21.99 -11.01
CA ARG A 156 -23.57 21.27 -11.96
C ARG A 156 -24.28 22.36 -12.74
N PRO A 157 -23.90 22.65 -14.00
CA PRO A 157 -24.67 23.58 -14.79
C PRO A 157 -26.09 23.03 -14.91
N ALA A 158 -27.04 23.72 -14.26
CA ALA A 158 -28.44 23.40 -14.34
C ALA A 158 -28.88 23.52 -15.81
N GLY A 159 -29.09 22.37 -16.46
CA GLY A 159 -29.84 22.30 -17.71
C GLY A 159 -29.12 22.73 -18.99
N ARG A 160 -27.87 22.34 -19.23
CA ARG A 160 -27.26 22.46 -20.57
C ARG A 160 -26.87 21.08 -21.11
N GLN A 161 -27.33 20.78 -22.34
CA GLN A 161 -26.94 19.60 -23.12
C GLN A 161 -25.45 19.33 -22.97
N GLN A 162 -25.09 18.05 -22.96
CA GLN A 162 -23.73 17.49 -22.89
C GLN A 162 -22.81 18.19 -23.92
N GLN A 163 -22.33 19.39 -23.59
CA GLN A 163 -21.42 20.14 -24.42
C GLN A 163 -20.05 19.52 -24.15
N ARG A 164 -19.51 18.93 -25.21
CA ARG A 164 -18.15 18.45 -25.39
C ARG A 164 -17.21 19.16 -24.41
N CYS A 165 -16.66 18.43 -23.43
CA CYS A 165 -15.64 19.01 -22.55
C CYS A 165 -14.60 19.67 -23.45
N GLY A 166 -14.39 20.97 -23.31
CA GLY A 166 -13.30 21.65 -23.96
C GLY A 166 -12.01 20.89 -23.64
N LEU A 167 -11.22 20.59 -24.66
CA LEU A 167 -9.85 20.12 -24.48
C LEU A 167 -9.17 21.12 -23.55
N PRO A 168 -8.65 20.72 -22.38
CA PRO A 168 -7.86 21.64 -21.58
C PRO A 168 -6.62 22.01 -22.40
N ALA A 169 -6.45 23.30 -22.67
CA ALA A 169 -5.11 23.83 -22.84
C ALA A 169 -4.39 23.61 -21.50
N THR A 170 -3.15 23.14 -21.57
CA THR A 170 -2.24 22.86 -20.44
C THR A 170 -2.45 21.50 -19.76
N GLU A 171 -1.61 20.54 -20.17
CA GLU A 171 -1.18 19.47 -19.27
C GLU A 171 -0.69 20.10 -17.96
N PRO A 172 -1.20 19.70 -16.78
CA PRO A 172 -0.57 20.09 -15.54
C PRO A 172 0.80 19.41 -15.51
N ALA A 173 1.84 20.21 -15.78
CA ALA A 173 3.21 19.82 -15.63
C ALA A 173 3.39 19.28 -14.21
N LEU A 174 3.64 17.97 -14.08
CA LEU A 174 4.25 17.42 -12.88
C LEU A 174 5.47 18.29 -12.55
N PRO A 175 5.72 18.67 -11.29
CA PRO A 175 6.98 19.29 -10.95
C PRO A 175 8.08 18.33 -11.37
N ALA A 176 8.86 18.78 -12.36
CA ALA A 176 10.01 18.06 -12.87
C ALA A 176 10.85 17.60 -11.68
N ARG A 177 11.22 16.32 -11.70
CA ARG A 177 12.22 15.72 -10.84
C ARG A 177 13.36 16.72 -10.66
N GLN A 178 13.49 17.30 -9.47
CA GLN A 178 14.73 17.95 -9.12
C GLN A 178 15.80 16.84 -9.15
N PRO A 179 16.84 16.94 -9.99
CA PRO A 179 17.97 16.05 -9.82
C PRO A 179 18.48 16.27 -8.40
N LEU A 180 18.71 15.18 -7.67
CA LEU A 180 19.48 15.17 -6.44
C LEU A 180 20.90 15.68 -6.77
N LEU A 181 21.04 17.00 -6.89
CA LEU A 181 22.30 17.68 -6.71
C LEU A 181 22.65 17.47 -5.25
N ARG A 182 23.50 16.47 -5.05
CA ARG A 182 24.36 16.23 -3.90
C ARG A 182 24.81 17.59 -3.35
N ARG A 183 24.03 18.14 -2.41
CA ARG A 183 24.44 19.31 -1.64
C ARG A 183 25.58 18.82 -0.75
N LEU A 184 26.79 19.04 -1.24
CA LEU A 184 27.99 19.11 -0.42
C LEU A 184 27.64 20.04 0.75
N TRP A 185 27.52 19.47 1.93
CA TRP A 185 27.58 20.24 3.16
C TRP A 185 29.04 20.70 3.29
N LEU A 186 29.32 21.95 2.91
CA LEU A 186 30.55 22.60 3.33
C LEU A 186 30.33 23.06 4.79
N PRO A 187 31.10 22.56 5.77
CA PRO A 187 31.18 23.22 7.06
C PRO A 187 31.89 24.57 6.87
N ALA A 188 31.18 25.66 7.16
CA ALA A 188 31.82 26.89 7.58
C ALA A 188 32.34 26.60 8.98
N ASP A 189 33.65 26.38 9.11
CA ASP A 189 34.50 26.80 10.24
C ASP A 189 35.83 26.04 10.16
N GLY A 190 36.87 26.78 9.79
CA GLY A 190 38.23 26.29 9.59
C GLY A 190 38.97 26.12 10.91
N HIS A 191 38.78 24.97 11.57
CA HIS A 191 39.69 24.51 12.60
C HIS A 191 40.05 23.03 12.41
N LEU A 192 41.33 22.81 12.07
CA LEU A 192 42.02 21.54 12.27
C LEU A 192 41.99 21.19 13.76
N CYS A 193 41.51 20.01 14.11
CA CYS A 193 41.85 19.35 15.36
C CYS A 193 42.22 17.90 15.05
N GLN A 194 43.49 17.58 15.27
CA GLN A 194 44.04 16.23 15.28
C GLN A 194 43.50 15.43 16.49
N GLU A 195 43.15 14.18 16.22
CA GLU A 195 43.08 12.97 17.06
C GLU A 195 43.82 13.05 18.43
N PRO A 196 43.34 12.38 19.51
CA PRO A 196 43.46 10.92 19.57
C PRO A 196 42.44 10.10 20.40
N LEU A 197 42.33 8.83 20.01
CA LEU A 197 42.18 7.59 20.81
C LEU A 197 41.77 7.71 22.29
N GLY A 198 40.72 6.98 22.68
CA GLY A 198 40.65 6.43 24.04
C GLY A 198 39.27 6.08 24.61
N HIS A 199 39.14 4.81 24.98
CA HIS A 199 38.36 4.30 26.12
C HIS A 199 36.85 4.02 26.00
N HIS A 200 36.55 2.77 25.60
CA HIS A 200 36.09 1.70 26.49
C HIS A 200 35.29 2.11 27.74
N LEU A 201 33.96 1.93 27.72
CA LEU A 201 33.13 1.54 28.88
C LEU A 201 31.88 0.80 28.33
N TYR A 202 31.78 -0.53 28.42
CA TYR A 202 31.32 -1.35 29.56
C TYR A 202 29.80 -1.32 29.76
N LEU A 203 29.11 -2.43 29.42
CA LEU A 203 27.86 -2.83 30.05
C LEU A 203 27.87 -4.36 30.23
N PRO A 204 27.47 -4.89 31.40
CA PRO A 204 27.86 -6.22 31.82
C PRO A 204 26.86 -7.31 31.45
N ASP A 205 27.44 -8.49 31.34
CA ASP A 205 26.84 -9.80 31.11
C ASP A 205 26.45 -10.41 32.48
N VAL A 206 25.15 -10.43 32.81
CA VAL A 206 24.58 -11.20 33.94
C VAL A 206 23.11 -11.46 33.58
N LEU A 207 22.66 -12.64 33.18
CA LEU A 207 22.54 -13.86 33.99
C LEU A 207 22.53 -15.09 33.07
N ARG A 208 23.52 -15.95 33.26
CA ARG A 208 23.51 -17.37 32.90
C ARG A 208 22.99 -18.18 34.09
N THR A 209 22.62 -19.44 33.83
CA THR A 209 22.20 -20.54 34.73
C THR A 209 20.75 -20.45 35.24
N GLN A 210 19.88 -21.46 35.15
CA GLN A 210 20.01 -22.92 34.95
C GLN A 210 18.64 -23.48 34.48
N ALA A 211 18.65 -24.44 33.56
CA ALA A 211 17.82 -25.65 33.61
C ALA A 211 18.05 -26.49 32.34
N GLN A 212 18.77 -27.59 32.53
CA GLN A 212 18.99 -28.68 31.59
C GLN A 212 17.73 -29.55 31.47
N ASP A 213 17.81 -30.49 30.52
CA ASP A 213 17.03 -31.73 30.39
C ASP A 213 15.67 -31.64 29.68
N HIS A 214 15.70 -31.86 28.36
CA HIS A 214 15.29 -33.16 27.79
C HIS A 214 15.48 -33.14 26.27
N ALA A 215 16.58 -33.73 25.81
CA ALA A 215 16.74 -34.20 24.44
C ALA A 215 16.31 -35.68 24.37
N LEU A 216 15.45 -36.00 23.41
CA LEU A 216 15.20 -37.38 22.93
C LEU A 216 15.32 -37.38 21.39
N PRO A 217 15.72 -38.51 20.78
CA PRO A 217 16.69 -38.49 19.69
C PRO A 217 16.08 -38.60 18.29
N ALA A 218 16.88 -38.15 17.32
CA ALA A 218 16.69 -38.36 15.90
C ALA A 218 16.80 -39.85 15.55
N ALA A 219 15.72 -40.40 14.98
CA ALA A 219 15.74 -41.68 14.27
C ALA A 219 16.01 -41.42 12.79
N GLY A 220 17.17 -41.86 12.32
CA GLY A 220 17.49 -41.93 10.91
C GLY A 220 16.79 -43.11 10.24
N HIS A 221 16.34 -42.91 9.00
CA HIS A 221 16.20 -44.00 8.05
C HIS A 221 16.87 -43.61 6.73
N ALA A 222 17.97 -44.31 6.45
CA ALA A 222 18.68 -44.30 5.19
C ALA A 222 17.89 -45.08 4.12
N GLY A 223 17.83 -44.49 2.92
CA GLY A 223 18.15 -45.16 1.66
C GLY A 223 17.18 -46.21 1.10
N ARG A 224 16.53 -45.86 -0.02
CA ARG A 224 16.58 -46.70 -1.24
C ARG A 224 16.21 -45.87 -2.46
N GLY A 225 17.18 -45.67 -3.35
CA GLY A 225 16.91 -45.16 -4.68
C GLY A 225 16.28 -46.19 -5.59
N ARG A 226 15.68 -45.72 -6.69
CA ARG A 226 15.72 -46.39 -7.99
C ARG A 226 15.48 -45.38 -9.11
N ARG A 227 16.37 -45.46 -10.09
CA ARG A 227 16.35 -44.81 -11.40
C ARG A 227 15.37 -45.52 -12.34
N GLY A 228 14.96 -44.81 -13.39
CA GLY A 228 14.31 -45.30 -14.62
C GLY A 228 13.56 -44.11 -15.23
N ALA A 229 14.02 -43.39 -16.25
CA ALA A 229 14.32 -43.84 -17.62
C ALA A 229 13.15 -44.64 -18.20
N TYR A 230 12.20 -43.96 -18.84
CA TYR A 230 11.94 -43.94 -20.29
C TYR A 230 11.03 -42.76 -20.60
#